data_AF-A0A956PYS0-F1
#
_entry.id   AF-A0A956PYS0-F1
#
_cell.length_a   1.000
_cell.length_b   1.000
_cell.length_c   1.000
_cell.angle_alpha   90.00
_cell.angle_beta   90.00
_cell.angle_gamma   90.00
#
_symmetry.space_group_name_H-M   'P 1'
#
loop_
_entity.id
_entity.type
_entity.pdbx_description
1 polymer ?
#
loop_
_entity_poly.entity_id
_entity_poly.type
_entity_poly.pdbx_seq_one_letter_code
_entity_poly.pdbx_strand_id
1 'polypeptide(L)'
;MTERFGMLPLLVALVLASCGGPQKSTPAPAQESQDSLASAPTDSIAVLSVLWDRHPGHVPVAQRIGQLLEEAGRNEESLVWWRRAREADAPENKPAYWLDHARLLHALRRDTEAAACLDSLLESRPDWPEALYNRGALCVNTGDAAGARRHWSRLLELAPDHPMAERVSAWMSSQGGMQ
;
A
#
# COMPACT_ATOMS: atom_id res chain seq x y z
N MET A 1 -31.52 -49.23 68.21
CA MET A 1 -30.57 -50.34 68.02
C MET A 1 -29.64 -49.97 66.89
N THR A 2 -28.36 -50.06 67.22
CA THR A 2 -27.14 -49.66 66.53
C THR A 2 -26.86 -50.52 65.29
N GLU A 3 -25.99 -50.01 64.41
CA GLU A 3 -24.95 -50.69 63.58
C GLU A 3 -24.95 -50.13 62.14
N ARG A 4 -23.99 -49.25 61.80
CA ARG A 4 -22.73 -49.50 61.08
C ARG A 4 -22.85 -49.32 59.55
N PHE A 5 -22.30 -48.23 59.02
CA PHE A 5 -20.96 -48.07 58.42
C PHE A 5 -20.85 -48.59 56.97
N GLY A 6 -20.56 -47.68 56.03
CA GLY A 6 -20.15 -48.04 54.67
C GLY A 6 -20.11 -46.89 53.66
N MET A 7 -19.02 -46.11 53.70
CA MET A 7 -18.40 -45.32 52.61
C MET A 7 -19.23 -44.36 51.70
N LEU A 8 -18.89 -43.07 51.84
CA LEU A 8 -18.89 -41.98 50.83
C LEU A 8 -18.01 -42.34 49.58
N PRO A 9 -17.90 -41.53 48.49
CA PRO A 9 -18.67 -40.32 48.07
C PRO A 9 -18.92 -40.13 46.54
N LEU A 10 -19.55 -38.99 46.17
CA LEU A 10 -19.40 -38.20 44.92
C LEU A 10 -19.93 -38.86 43.61
N LEU A 11 -20.67 -38.24 42.68
CA LEU A 11 -20.66 -36.89 42.12
C LEU A 11 -21.97 -36.62 41.35
N VAL A 12 -22.55 -35.45 41.60
CA VAL A 12 -23.07 -34.43 40.66
C VAL A 12 -23.60 -34.86 39.28
N ALA A 13 -24.93 -34.72 39.17
CA ALA A 13 -25.76 -34.12 38.11
C ALA A 13 -25.35 -34.25 36.63
N LEU A 14 -26.17 -34.98 35.87
CA LEU A 14 -26.32 -34.85 34.41
C LEU A 14 -27.80 -34.97 34.01
N VAL A 15 -28.33 -33.82 33.53
CA VAL A 15 -29.26 -33.61 32.40
C VAL A 15 -30.67 -34.23 32.41
N LEU A 16 -31.61 -33.41 31.91
CA LEU A 16 -32.88 -33.66 31.21
C LEU A 16 -34.01 -32.84 31.86
N ALA A 17 -34.90 -32.12 31.19
CA ALA A 17 -35.15 -31.79 29.79
C ALA A 17 -36.15 -30.60 29.83
N SER A 18 -35.91 -29.49 29.13
CA SER A 18 -36.47 -29.20 27.80
C SER A 18 -37.92 -29.65 27.60
N CYS A 19 -38.85 -28.69 27.68
CA CYS A 19 -40.06 -28.65 26.86
C CYS A 19 -40.45 -27.19 26.62
N GLY A 20 -40.33 -26.71 25.38
CA GLY A 20 -40.72 -25.34 25.03
C GLY A 20 -40.53 -24.99 23.55
N GLY A 21 -41.42 -25.51 22.70
CA GLY A 21 -41.97 -24.86 21.48
C GLY A 21 -41.06 -24.49 20.29
N PRO A 22 -41.58 -24.52 19.04
CA PRO A 22 -40.80 -24.13 17.87
C PRO A 22 -40.79 -22.59 17.73
N GLN A 23 -39.68 -21.96 18.12
CA GLN A 23 -39.40 -20.61 17.64
C GLN A 23 -38.93 -20.71 16.18
N LYS A 24 -39.70 -20.11 15.26
CA LYS A 24 -39.20 -19.74 13.94
C LYS A 24 -38.10 -18.70 14.17
N SER A 25 -36.86 -19.16 14.13
CA SER A 25 -35.69 -18.30 14.09
C SER A 25 -35.76 -17.46 12.81
N THR A 26 -36.09 -16.18 12.96
CA THR A 26 -35.73 -15.17 11.96
C THR A 26 -34.22 -15.25 11.74
N PRO A 27 -33.71 -15.36 10.50
CA PRO A 27 -32.29 -15.22 10.27
C PRO A 27 -31.87 -13.81 10.69
N ALA A 28 -30.82 -13.71 11.50
CA ALA A 28 -30.18 -12.46 11.84
C ALA A 28 -29.82 -11.69 10.54
N PRO A 29 -29.89 -10.35 10.52
CA PRO A 29 -29.44 -9.59 9.37
C PRO A 29 -27.97 -9.94 9.12
N ALA A 30 -27.71 -10.25 7.86
CA ALA A 30 -26.43 -10.72 7.35
C ALA A 30 -25.25 -9.92 7.90
N GLN A 31 -24.26 -10.65 8.40
CA GLN A 31 -22.87 -10.20 8.47
C GLN A 31 -22.31 -10.07 7.03
N GLU A 32 -22.92 -9.26 6.18
CA GLU A 32 -22.49 -9.05 4.79
C GLU A 32 -21.49 -7.89 4.64
N SER A 33 -21.12 -7.19 5.72
CA SER A 33 -20.51 -5.85 5.59
C SER A 33 -19.02 -5.74 5.93
N GLN A 34 -18.28 -6.83 6.15
CA GLN A 34 -16.82 -6.74 6.36
C GLN A 34 -16.01 -7.75 5.54
N ASP A 35 -16.45 -9.01 5.43
CA ASP A 35 -15.76 -10.02 4.61
C ASP A 35 -15.83 -9.71 3.11
N SER A 36 -16.92 -9.11 2.64
CA SER A 36 -17.11 -8.74 1.23
C SER A 36 -16.16 -7.64 0.74
N LEU A 37 -15.60 -6.83 1.65
CA LEU A 37 -14.64 -5.77 1.29
C LEU A 37 -13.19 -6.27 1.38
N ALA A 38 -12.90 -7.24 2.26
CA ALA A 38 -11.58 -7.86 2.35
C ALA A 38 -11.31 -8.85 1.20
N SER A 39 -12.36 -9.47 0.62
CA SER A 39 -12.22 -10.35 -0.54
C SER A 39 -12.08 -9.57 -1.85
N ALA A 40 -12.67 -8.38 -1.97
CA ALA A 40 -12.76 -7.65 -3.23
C ALA A 40 -11.41 -7.36 -3.91
N PRO A 41 -10.33 -6.93 -3.21
CA PRO A 41 -9.01 -6.76 -3.81
C PRO A 41 -8.40 -8.12 -4.21
N THR A 42 -8.56 -9.13 -3.37
CA THR A 42 -7.97 -10.47 -3.56
C THR A 42 -8.58 -11.19 -4.76
N ASP A 43 -9.91 -11.17 -4.87
CA ASP A 43 -10.66 -11.75 -5.99
C ASP A 43 -10.29 -11.04 -7.31
N SER A 44 -10.15 -9.71 -7.26
CA SER A 44 -9.70 -8.91 -8.41
C SER A 44 -8.26 -9.24 -8.82
N ILE A 45 -7.35 -9.41 -7.86
CA ILE A 45 -5.95 -9.80 -8.12
C ILE A 45 -5.90 -11.19 -8.76
N ALA A 46 -6.71 -12.14 -8.30
CA ALA A 46 -6.74 -13.50 -8.85
C ALA A 46 -7.17 -13.48 -10.33
N VAL A 47 -8.23 -12.75 -10.67
CA VAL A 47 -8.70 -12.60 -12.06
C VAL A 47 -7.63 -11.92 -12.93
N LEU A 48 -7.01 -10.85 -12.43
CA LEU A 48 -5.97 -10.13 -13.16
C LEU A 48 -4.70 -10.98 -13.34
N SER A 49 -4.37 -11.85 -12.39
CA SER A 49 -3.23 -12.77 -12.49
C SER A 49 -3.44 -13.77 -13.62
N VAL A 50 -4.66 -14.32 -13.77
CA VAL A 50 -5.01 -15.19 -14.91
C VAL A 50 -4.91 -14.44 -16.23
N LEU A 51 -5.31 -13.16 -16.28
CA LEU A 51 -5.16 -12.33 -17.48
C LEU A 51 -3.69 -12.09 -17.82
N TRP A 52 -2.85 -11.86 -16.82
CA TRP A 52 -1.40 -11.73 -17.01
C TRP A 52 -0.78 -13.02 -17.54
N ASP A 53 -1.17 -14.19 -17.02
CA ASP A 53 -0.63 -15.47 -17.48
C ASP A 53 -1.00 -15.77 -18.95
N ARG A 54 -2.16 -15.29 -19.40
CA ARG A 54 -2.58 -15.39 -20.81
C ARG A 54 -1.89 -14.36 -21.71
N HIS A 55 -1.56 -13.20 -21.17
CA HIS A 55 -0.96 -12.08 -21.90
C HIS A 55 0.19 -11.45 -21.10
N PRO A 56 1.32 -12.16 -20.97
CA PRO A 56 2.45 -11.65 -20.22
C PRO A 56 2.99 -10.41 -20.92
N GLY A 57 3.23 -9.36 -20.13
CA GLY A 57 3.69 -8.07 -20.66
C GLY A 57 2.59 -7.03 -20.88
N HIS A 58 1.33 -7.35 -20.58
CA HIS A 58 0.26 -6.35 -20.62
C HIS A 58 0.35 -5.39 -19.42
N VAL A 59 1.09 -4.29 -19.60
CA VAL A 59 1.42 -3.29 -18.56
C VAL A 59 0.21 -2.87 -17.72
N PRO A 60 -0.96 -2.50 -18.30
CA PRO A 60 -2.10 -2.07 -17.49
C PRO A 60 -2.59 -3.11 -16.48
N VAL A 61 -2.45 -4.41 -16.79
CA VAL A 61 -2.82 -5.49 -15.86
C VAL A 61 -1.83 -5.55 -14.69
N ALA A 62 -0.52 -5.49 -14.96
CA ALA A 62 0.48 -5.45 -13.89
C ALA A 62 0.34 -4.21 -13.00
N GLN A 63 0.08 -3.03 -13.58
CA GLN A 63 -0.17 -1.81 -12.82
C GLN A 63 -1.39 -1.97 -11.90
N ARG A 64 -2.49 -2.53 -12.43
CA ARG A 64 -3.71 -2.70 -11.64
C ARG A 64 -3.50 -3.67 -10.47
N ILE A 65 -2.75 -4.75 -10.67
CA ILE A 65 -2.41 -5.68 -9.60
C ILE A 65 -1.53 -4.98 -8.55
N GLY A 66 -0.52 -4.21 -8.96
CA GLY A 66 0.33 -3.44 -8.05
C GLY A 66 -0.48 -2.49 -7.15
N GLN A 67 -1.42 -1.74 -7.74
CA GLN A 67 -2.32 -0.84 -7.00
C GLN A 67 -3.20 -1.58 -5.99
N LEU A 68 -3.84 -2.68 -6.41
CA LEU A 68 -4.69 -3.48 -5.51
C LEU A 68 -3.89 -4.10 -4.35
N LEU A 69 -2.63 -4.47 -4.60
CA LEU A 69 -1.74 -4.97 -3.56
C LEU A 69 -1.33 -3.86 -2.58
N GLU A 70 -1.12 -2.63 -3.04
CA GLU A 70 -0.90 -1.47 -2.15
C GLU A 70 -2.13 -1.15 -1.31
N GLU A 71 -3.32 -1.16 -1.91
CA GLU A 71 -4.60 -0.99 -1.20
C GLU A 71 -4.79 -2.07 -0.13
N ALA A 72 -4.32 -3.29 -0.39
CA ALA A 72 -4.32 -4.40 0.57
C ALA A 72 -3.14 -4.38 1.57
N GLY A 73 -2.24 -3.39 1.51
CA GLY A 73 -1.04 -3.29 2.35
C GLY A 73 0.08 -4.30 2.03
N ARG A 74 -0.06 -5.07 0.95
CA ARG A 74 0.89 -6.09 0.47
C ARG A 74 1.97 -5.46 -0.40
N ASN A 75 2.66 -4.47 0.17
CA ASN A 75 3.58 -3.59 -0.55
C ASN A 75 4.78 -4.30 -1.21
N GLU A 76 5.33 -5.33 -0.57
CA GLU A 76 6.44 -6.12 -1.16
C GLU A 76 6.01 -6.88 -2.42
N GLU A 77 4.80 -7.44 -2.41
CA GLU A 77 4.25 -8.11 -3.59
C GLU A 77 3.92 -7.10 -4.68
N SER A 78 3.43 -5.91 -4.30
CA SER A 78 3.21 -4.82 -5.25
C SER A 78 4.49 -4.44 -6.00
N LEU A 79 5.64 -4.37 -5.33
CA LEU A 79 6.93 -4.09 -5.98
C LEU A 79 7.29 -5.09 -7.07
N VAL A 80 6.94 -6.37 -6.91
CA VAL A 80 7.16 -7.40 -7.94
C VAL A 80 6.36 -7.08 -9.19
N TRP A 81 5.10 -6.66 -9.03
CA TRP A 81 4.23 -6.32 -10.15
C TRP A 81 4.63 -5.02 -10.83
N TRP A 82 5.06 -4.02 -10.07
CA TRP A 82 5.63 -2.81 -10.66
C TRP A 82 6.91 -3.08 -11.45
N ARG A 83 7.77 -3.98 -10.97
CA ARG A 83 8.96 -4.40 -11.71
C ARG A 83 8.58 -5.08 -13.03
N ARG A 84 7.62 -6.01 -12.99
CA ARG A 84 7.09 -6.67 -14.20
C ARG A 84 6.53 -5.68 -15.21
N ALA A 85 5.81 -4.65 -14.75
CA ALA A 85 5.30 -3.59 -15.61
C ALA A 85 6.44 -2.83 -16.33
N ARG A 86 7.52 -2.51 -15.61
CA ARG A 86 8.71 -1.83 -16.14
C ARG A 86 9.55 -2.69 -17.10
N GLU A 87 9.62 -3.99 -16.84
CA GLU A 87 10.34 -4.95 -17.70
C GLU A 87 9.56 -5.24 -18.99
N ALA A 88 8.22 -5.24 -18.92
CA ALA A 88 7.33 -5.46 -20.05
C ALA A 88 7.32 -4.30 -21.05
N ASP A 89 7.37 -3.08 -20.52
CA ASP A 89 7.43 -1.86 -21.29
C ASP A 89 8.48 -0.99 -20.63
N ALA A 90 9.66 -0.93 -21.27
CA ALA A 90 10.72 0.01 -20.97
C ALA A 90 10.66 1.16 -21.98
N PRO A 91 9.58 1.96 -21.99
CA PRO A 91 9.41 3.00 -22.99
C PRO A 91 10.47 4.06 -22.78
N GLU A 92 10.95 4.61 -23.90
CA GLU A 92 11.92 5.72 -23.89
C GLU A 92 11.39 6.92 -23.10
N ASN A 93 10.08 7.14 -23.16
CA ASN A 93 9.38 8.16 -22.40
C ASN A 93 8.68 7.55 -21.17
N LYS A 94 9.37 7.53 -20.03
CA LYS A 94 8.95 6.81 -18.82
C LYS A 94 7.57 7.32 -18.31
N PRO A 95 6.54 6.46 -18.27
CA PRO A 95 5.17 6.85 -17.96
C PRO A 95 4.93 7.12 -16.47
N ALA A 96 3.77 7.71 -16.16
CA ALA A 96 3.36 8.12 -14.82
C ALA A 96 3.58 7.05 -13.74
N TYR A 97 3.34 5.77 -14.06
CA TYR A 97 3.42 4.69 -13.09
C TYR A 97 4.83 4.38 -12.56
N TRP A 98 5.88 4.83 -13.25
CA TRP A 98 7.24 4.74 -12.70
C TRP A 98 7.40 5.63 -11.47
N LEU A 99 6.67 6.76 -11.42
CA LEU A 99 6.65 7.63 -10.25
C LEU A 99 5.98 6.93 -9.07
N ASP A 100 4.85 6.25 -9.31
CA ASP A 100 4.15 5.47 -8.29
C ASP A 100 5.07 4.39 -7.70
N HIS A 101 5.79 3.67 -8.56
CA HIS A 101 6.80 2.70 -8.14
C HIS A 101 7.90 3.31 -7.27
N ALA A 102 8.45 4.46 -7.66
CA ALA A 102 9.47 5.14 -6.86
C ALA A 102 8.94 5.59 -5.49
N ARG A 103 7.68 6.04 -5.45
CA ARG A 103 7.01 6.47 -4.22
C ARG A 103 6.79 5.28 -3.28
N LEU A 104 6.43 4.12 -3.81
CA LEU A 104 6.32 2.87 -3.04
C LEU A 104 7.69 2.41 -2.51
N LEU A 105 8.74 2.46 -3.33
CA LEU A 105 10.11 2.15 -2.89
C LEU A 105 10.54 3.05 -1.72
N HIS A 106 10.22 4.34 -1.80
CA HIS A 106 10.51 5.28 -0.73
C HIS A 106 9.69 4.98 0.54
N ALA A 107 8.40 4.68 0.41
CA ALA A 107 7.54 4.28 1.54
C ALA A 107 8.09 3.02 2.26
N LEU A 108 8.73 2.13 1.52
CA LEU A 108 9.40 0.92 2.02
C LEU A 108 10.84 1.16 2.49
N ARG A 109 11.29 2.42 2.61
CA ARG A 109 12.65 2.80 3.02
C ARG A 109 13.76 2.26 2.11
N ARG A 110 13.42 1.90 0.87
CA ARG A 110 14.36 1.51 -0.19
C ARG A 110 14.83 2.76 -0.93
N ASP A 111 15.40 3.69 -0.17
CA ASP A 111 15.67 5.07 -0.59
C ASP A 111 16.66 5.15 -1.75
N THR A 112 17.65 4.26 -1.81
CA THR A 112 18.62 4.17 -2.92
C THR A 112 17.94 3.75 -4.23
N GLU A 113 17.02 2.79 -4.19
CA GLU A 113 16.28 2.34 -5.38
C GLU A 113 15.25 3.39 -5.82
N ALA A 114 14.58 4.03 -4.87
CA ALA A 114 13.68 5.16 -5.14
C ALA A 114 14.43 6.30 -5.84
N ALA A 115 15.63 6.64 -5.34
CA ALA A 115 16.49 7.63 -5.94
C ALA A 115 16.83 7.25 -7.39
N ALA A 116 17.33 6.04 -7.64
CA ALA A 116 17.68 5.59 -8.98
C ALA A 116 16.47 5.62 -9.94
N CYS A 117 15.29 5.21 -9.47
CA CYS A 117 14.07 5.26 -10.26
C CYS A 117 13.69 6.69 -10.65
N LEU A 118 13.72 7.61 -9.67
CA LEU A 118 13.40 9.01 -9.89
C LEU A 118 14.46 9.77 -10.72
N ASP A 119 15.74 9.45 -10.59
CA ASP A 119 16.78 10.01 -11.48
C ASP A 119 16.48 9.62 -12.91
N SER A 120 16.19 8.33 -13.13
CA SER A 120 15.87 7.86 -14.46
C SER A 120 14.61 8.51 -15.03
N LEU A 121 13.60 8.81 -14.20
CA LEU A 121 12.44 9.62 -14.62
C LEU A 121 12.85 11.01 -15.08
N LEU A 122 13.71 11.69 -14.33
CA LEU A 122 14.19 13.03 -14.64
C LEU A 122 15.17 13.06 -15.82
N GLU A 123 15.90 11.98 -16.10
CA GLU A 123 16.68 11.85 -17.34
C GLU A 123 15.78 11.82 -18.58
N SER A 124 14.62 11.15 -18.48
CA SER A 124 13.64 11.06 -19.57
C SER A 124 12.78 12.32 -19.68
N ARG A 125 12.42 12.92 -18.53
CA ARG A 125 11.61 14.14 -18.42
C ARG A 125 12.21 15.08 -17.37
N PRO A 126 13.20 15.92 -17.73
CA PRO A 126 13.89 16.80 -16.78
C PRO A 126 12.97 17.78 -16.05
N ASP A 127 11.90 18.19 -16.72
CA ASP A 127 10.97 19.23 -16.26
C ASP A 127 9.64 18.64 -15.77
N TRP A 128 9.65 17.43 -15.17
CA TRP A 128 8.45 16.82 -14.60
C TRP A 128 8.26 17.23 -13.13
N PRO A 129 7.28 18.10 -12.80
CA PRO A 129 7.11 18.66 -11.45
C PRO A 129 6.97 17.60 -10.35
N GLU A 130 6.15 16.57 -10.56
CA GLU A 130 5.92 15.55 -9.54
C GLU A 130 7.18 14.71 -9.27
N ALA A 131 8.00 14.43 -10.29
CA ALA A 131 9.27 13.73 -10.10
C ALA A 131 10.30 14.61 -9.36
N LEU A 132 10.38 15.90 -9.69
CA LEU A 132 11.22 16.87 -8.98
C LEU A 132 10.82 17.00 -7.51
N TYR A 133 9.51 17.08 -7.25
CA TYR A 133 8.97 17.12 -5.89
C TYR A 133 9.38 15.87 -5.09
N ASN A 134 9.13 14.67 -5.62
CA ASN A 134 9.44 13.42 -4.94
C ASN A 134 10.95 13.22 -4.76
N ARG A 135 11.77 13.67 -5.71
CA ARG A 135 13.24 13.68 -5.54
C ARG A 135 13.70 14.58 -4.41
N GLY A 136 13.19 15.80 -4.34
CA GLY A 136 13.56 16.71 -3.26
C GLY A 136 13.10 16.17 -1.90
N ALA A 137 11.91 15.58 -1.82
CA ALA A 137 11.42 14.94 -0.60
C ALA A 137 12.32 13.78 -0.14
N LEU A 138 12.77 12.95 -1.07
CA LEU A 138 13.72 11.88 -0.79
C LEU A 138 15.06 12.42 -0.29
N CYS A 139 15.59 13.48 -0.91
CA CYS A 139 16.81 14.16 -0.45
C CYS A 139 16.66 14.70 0.97
N VAL A 140 15.52 15.27 1.35
CA VAL A 140 15.27 15.68 2.75
C VAL A 140 15.35 14.48 3.70
N ASN A 141 14.71 13.37 3.33
CA ASN A 141 14.68 12.17 4.16
C ASN A 141 16.06 11.49 4.29
N THR A 142 16.94 11.63 3.31
CA THR A 142 18.31 11.12 3.35
C THR A 142 19.33 12.13 3.90
N GLY A 143 18.90 13.35 4.26
CA GLY A 143 19.76 14.39 4.80
C GLY A 143 20.53 15.21 3.76
N ASP A 144 20.28 15.01 2.46
CA ASP A 144 20.84 15.79 1.37
C ASP A 144 20.07 17.11 1.16
N ALA A 145 20.28 18.07 2.06
CA ALA A 145 19.63 19.38 1.98
C ALA A 145 20.02 20.16 0.70
N ALA A 146 21.20 19.90 0.13
CA ALA A 146 21.64 20.56 -1.11
C ALA A 146 20.88 20.01 -2.33
N GLY A 147 20.76 18.70 -2.46
CA GLY A 147 19.95 18.06 -3.49
C GLY A 147 18.47 18.42 -3.39
N ALA A 148 17.93 18.45 -2.17
CA ALA A 148 16.55 18.89 -1.94
C ALA A 148 16.31 20.30 -2.49
N ARG A 149 17.16 21.27 -2.12
CA ARG A 149 17.10 22.64 -2.65
C ARG A 149 17.16 22.66 -4.18
N ARG A 150 18.10 21.93 -4.80
CA ARG A 150 18.24 21.91 -6.26
C ARG A 150 16.95 21.47 -6.95
N HIS A 151 16.38 20.33 -6.56
CA HIS A 151 15.17 19.78 -7.20
C HIS A 151 13.93 20.63 -6.93
N TRP A 152 13.80 21.13 -5.70
CA TRP A 152 12.67 21.95 -5.30
C TRP A 152 12.71 23.39 -5.81
N SER A 153 13.89 23.98 -6.01
CA SER A 153 14.00 25.25 -6.75
C SER A 153 13.52 25.09 -8.18
N ARG A 154 13.95 24.02 -8.87
CA ARG A 154 13.50 23.74 -10.24
C ARG A 154 11.98 23.50 -10.31
N LEU A 155 11.42 22.82 -9.32
CA LEU A 155 9.96 22.65 -9.19
C LEU A 155 9.25 24.01 -9.15
N LEU A 156 9.68 24.93 -8.28
CA LEU A 156 9.04 26.24 -8.13
C LEU A 156 9.21 27.14 -9.35
N GLU A 157 10.32 27.01 -10.08
CA GLU A 157 10.52 27.72 -11.35
C GLU A 157 9.53 27.27 -12.43
N LEU A 158 9.27 25.96 -12.51
CA LEU A 158 8.43 25.36 -13.56
C LEU A 158 6.94 25.41 -13.23
N ALA A 159 6.60 25.18 -11.96
CA ALA A 159 5.23 25.01 -11.48
C ALA A 159 5.05 25.73 -10.13
N PRO A 160 5.00 27.08 -10.13
CA PRO A 160 4.82 27.87 -8.92
C PRO A 160 3.47 27.61 -8.24
N ASP A 161 2.48 27.11 -8.98
CA ASP A 161 1.14 26.72 -8.53
C ASP A 161 1.03 25.23 -8.16
N HIS A 162 2.15 24.48 -8.18
CA HIS A 162 2.16 23.07 -7.79
C HIS A 162 1.56 22.90 -6.38
N PRO A 163 0.73 21.87 -6.10
CA PRO A 163 0.06 21.72 -4.82
C PRO A 163 0.98 21.70 -3.59
N MET A 164 2.24 21.28 -3.79
CA MET A 164 3.26 21.22 -2.74
C MET A 164 4.20 22.43 -2.71
N ALA A 165 3.97 23.45 -3.56
CA ALA A 165 4.84 24.62 -3.69
C ALA A 165 5.01 25.35 -2.36
N GLU A 166 3.91 25.65 -1.67
CA GLU A 166 3.96 26.34 -0.36
C GLU A 166 4.78 25.57 0.67
N ARG A 167 4.59 24.24 0.74
CA ARG A 167 5.36 23.37 1.64
C ARG A 167 6.84 23.39 1.31
N VAL A 168 7.17 23.34 0.03
CA VAL A 168 8.54 23.38 -0.47
C VAL A 168 9.21 24.72 -0.15
N SER A 169 8.52 25.84 -0.38
CA SER A 169 9.00 27.18 -0.03
C SER A 169 9.24 27.32 1.47
N ALA A 170 8.29 26.86 2.30
CA ALA A 170 8.42 26.90 3.75
C ALA A 170 9.65 26.11 4.23
N TRP A 171 9.87 24.91 3.69
CA TRP A 171 11.08 24.14 4.00
C TRP A 171 12.34 24.91 3.61
N MET A 172 12.41 25.48 2.40
CA MET A 172 13.60 26.21 1.93
C MET A 172 13.92 27.44 2.80
N SER A 173 12.91 28.21 3.22
CA SER A 173 13.10 29.35 4.11
C SER A 173 13.63 28.91 5.49
N SER A 174 13.15 27.78 6.03
CA SER A 174 13.65 27.26 7.32
C SER A 174 15.13 26.86 7.29
N GLN A 175 15.64 26.46 6.12
CA GLN A 175 17.03 26.03 5.93
C GLN A 175 17.99 27.19 5.66
N GLY A 176 17.48 28.39 5.39
CA GLY A 176 18.28 29.59 5.11
C GLY A 176 18.68 30.39 6.35
N GLY A 177 18.15 30.05 7.53
CA GLY A 177 18.42 30.73 8.80
C GLY A 177 19.56 30.14 9.64
N MET A 178 20.27 29.12 9.16
CA MET A 178 21.41 28.48 9.86
C MET A 178 22.76 29.05 9.37
N GLN A 179 22.94 30.37 9.44
CA GLN A 179 24.25 31.01 9.27
C GLN A 179 24.77 31.57 10.58
#